data_AF-A0A7C7BTM2-F1
#
_entry.id   AF-A0A7C7BTM2-F1
#
_cell.length_a   1.000
_cell.length_b   1.000
_cell.length_c   1.000
_cell.angle_alpha   90.00
_cell.angle_beta   90.00
_cell.angle_gamma   90.00
#
_symmetry.space_group_name_H-M   'P 1'
#
loop_
_entity.id
_entity.type
_entity.pdbx_description
1 polymer ?
#
loop_
_entity_poly.entity_id
_entity_poly.type
_entity_poly.pdbx_seq_one_letter_code
_entity_poly.pdbx_strand_id
1 'polypeptide(L)'
;MKKLGVLVFAIALMHSFNALAQYEANNWYFGNGAGISFSSGKAIAIKNGNLYTNEGCASISDNNGNLLFYTDGITVWDREHSPMLNGSGLNGGASSTQSALIVPEPGNLSVYYIFTVGEDAGYNGLSYTKVDMGTEDENSSDQFRNNKHFLAPDLKINKGKGKVTLKNERLLSQATEKLTAIKQSNGTDYWVISHKWNSNAYYVYPLTSHGIGKPVITRIGLFHGKTTGNKNSESIGYLKSSSDGKRLASAICYRMNNGIELFDFDNETGVLANAIKIPAEGYAYGLSFSPDNSKLYVSFLKGVNGIVQYNITDLESKTEEELANSGIGITANSEDYSFGALQSGPDGKIYVARVGSFLDVIENPNAEGAGCKYILNAIDLGNRYSTYGLPNIVTSSYEISIGNDTAVCNGPLELRAPTYADASYMWSTGETTQSINVTESGTYRVQIFNSLTQRLEIGIIGVSIVPPITVDLGPDISNCDKTYVLSAGIKGAKYLWSTGEITSEITVGKSGNYSVKVDKGGCVDKDDINLVLAGKTTVFTPLRDSVAYKGFNNTTFYYSVTDVVNYRLQIFNKGGKLKYESNDVTLNWTATTPKGREIKKGEYKWVVTYNSKCANNEEIRKEGILTLMEAKSGVTH
;
A
#
# COMPACT_ATOMS: atom_id res chain seq x y z
N MET A 1 26.01 -51.88 0.60
CA MET A 1 25.53 -50.85 -0.34
C MET A 1 24.38 -49.99 0.24
N LYS A 2 24.47 -49.50 1.48
CA LYS A 2 23.48 -48.55 2.06
C LYS A 2 24.11 -47.30 2.72
N LYS A 3 25.44 -47.14 2.63
CA LYS A 3 26.17 -45.98 3.15
C LYS A 3 26.77 -45.06 2.07
N LEU A 4 26.58 -45.39 0.79
CA LEU A 4 27.06 -44.58 -0.34
C LEU A 4 26.00 -43.59 -0.86
N GLY A 5 24.71 -43.80 -0.56
CA GLY A 5 23.60 -42.93 -1.00
C GLY A 5 23.40 -41.68 -0.13
N VAL A 6 23.90 -41.66 1.11
CA VAL A 6 23.75 -40.51 2.03
C VAL A 6 24.84 -39.45 1.79
N LEU A 7 26.00 -39.85 1.26
CA LEU A 7 27.09 -38.91 0.95
C LEU A 7 26.84 -38.13 -0.36
N VAL A 8 26.13 -38.73 -1.32
CA VAL A 8 25.72 -38.04 -2.57
C VAL A 8 24.54 -37.09 -2.32
N PHE A 9 23.69 -37.37 -1.33
CA PHE A 9 22.57 -36.50 -0.96
C PHE A 9 22.99 -35.28 -0.11
N ALA A 10 24.11 -35.37 0.61
CA ALA A 10 24.63 -34.26 1.42
C ALA A 10 25.50 -33.27 0.63
N ILE A 11 26.10 -33.68 -0.50
CA ILE A 11 26.91 -32.80 -1.37
C ILE A 11 26.01 -31.99 -2.33
N ALA A 12 24.78 -32.45 -2.60
CA ALA A 12 23.78 -31.70 -3.35
C ALA A 12 23.15 -30.53 -2.56
N LEU A 13 23.37 -30.46 -1.23
CA LEU A 13 22.83 -29.42 -0.33
C LEU A 13 23.83 -28.29 0.00
N MET A 14 25.01 -28.27 -0.62
CA MET A 14 25.98 -27.16 -0.52
C MET A 14 26.27 -26.45 -1.85
N HIS A 15 25.40 -26.61 -2.85
CA HIS A 15 25.37 -25.64 -3.94
C HIS A 15 24.37 -24.56 -3.53
N SER A 16 24.89 -23.50 -2.91
CA SER A 16 24.21 -22.21 -2.86
C SER A 16 23.81 -21.85 -4.29
N PHE A 17 22.55 -22.12 -4.64
CA PHE A 17 21.94 -21.64 -5.87
C PHE A 17 21.91 -20.12 -5.75
N ASN A 18 22.92 -19.47 -6.34
CA ASN A 18 22.91 -18.05 -6.59
C ASN A 18 21.78 -17.79 -7.59
N ALA A 19 20.60 -17.50 -7.05
CA ALA A 19 19.41 -17.11 -7.77
C ALA A 19 19.71 -15.80 -8.52
N LEU A 20 19.93 -15.90 -9.85
CA LEU A 20 20.24 -14.72 -10.63
C LEU A 20 18.99 -13.80 -10.61
N ALA A 21 19.16 -12.53 -10.30
CA ALA A 21 18.16 -11.52 -10.61
C ALA A 21 18.39 -10.99 -12.02
N GLN A 22 17.46 -10.21 -12.58
CA GLN A 22 17.81 -9.33 -13.69
C GLN A 22 18.76 -8.27 -13.10
N TYR A 23 20.04 -8.61 -13.07
CA TYR A 23 21.06 -7.85 -12.36
C TYR A 23 21.54 -6.63 -13.15
N GLU A 24 20.84 -6.23 -14.21
CA GLU A 24 21.23 -5.07 -15.03
C GLU A 24 21.27 -3.76 -14.20
N ALA A 25 20.50 -3.67 -13.10
CA ALA A 25 20.54 -2.59 -12.11
C ALA A 25 21.32 -2.95 -10.84
N ASN A 26 22.19 -3.96 -10.87
CA ASN A 26 22.87 -4.43 -9.66
C ASN A 26 23.95 -3.47 -9.15
N ASN A 27 24.44 -2.56 -9.99
CA ASN A 27 25.41 -1.54 -9.61
C ASN A 27 24.90 -0.16 -10.01
N TRP A 28 24.83 0.74 -9.04
CA TRP A 28 24.38 2.11 -9.21
C TRP A 28 25.54 3.05 -8.93
N TYR A 29 25.77 3.99 -9.83
CA TYR A 29 26.71 5.10 -9.64
C TYR A 29 25.97 6.42 -9.80
N PHE A 30 26.16 7.34 -8.86
CA PHE A 30 25.40 8.60 -8.79
C PHE A 30 26.13 9.66 -7.97
N GLY A 31 25.61 10.90 -8.01
CA GLY A 31 26.12 12.03 -7.23
C GLY A 31 27.59 12.34 -7.48
N ASN A 32 28.38 12.40 -6.40
CA ASN A 32 29.81 12.70 -6.48
C ASN A 32 30.64 11.49 -6.05
N GLY A 33 30.92 10.62 -7.02
CA GLY A 33 31.69 9.39 -6.85
C GLY A 33 31.02 8.34 -5.93
N ALA A 34 29.73 8.50 -5.65
CA ALA A 34 28.96 7.56 -4.83
C ALA A 34 28.45 6.39 -5.67
N GLY A 35 28.13 5.30 -4.99
CA GLY A 35 27.42 4.19 -5.60
C GLY A 35 26.89 3.21 -4.56
N ILE A 36 26.00 2.32 -5.00
CA ILE A 36 25.56 1.15 -4.25
C ILE A 36 25.58 -0.11 -5.13
N SER A 37 25.81 -1.28 -4.53
CA SER A 37 25.73 -2.58 -5.19
C SER A 37 24.76 -3.50 -4.47
N PHE A 38 23.99 -4.27 -5.24
CA PHE A 38 23.02 -5.25 -4.75
C PHE A 38 23.53 -6.70 -4.84
N SER A 39 24.81 -6.89 -5.21
CA SER A 39 25.43 -8.20 -5.44
C SER A 39 25.36 -9.15 -4.25
N SER A 40 25.24 -8.63 -3.03
CA SER A 40 25.10 -9.41 -1.79
C SER A 40 23.66 -9.82 -1.45
N GLY A 41 22.68 -9.42 -2.26
CA GLY A 41 21.24 -9.51 -1.96
C GLY A 41 20.71 -8.36 -1.09
N LYS A 42 21.57 -7.40 -0.73
CA LYS A 42 21.22 -6.13 -0.08
C LYS A 42 22.04 -4.99 -0.71
N ALA A 43 21.52 -3.77 -0.67
CA ALA A 43 22.27 -2.59 -1.07
C ALA A 43 23.44 -2.32 -0.12
N ILE A 44 24.64 -2.24 -0.67
CA ILE A 44 25.88 -1.90 0.03
C ILE A 44 26.55 -0.74 -0.70
N ALA A 45 26.99 0.28 0.04
CA ALA A 45 27.74 1.40 -0.53
C ALA A 45 29.06 0.95 -1.17
N ILE A 46 29.31 1.43 -2.39
CA ILE A 46 30.56 1.27 -3.13
C ILE A 46 31.17 2.65 -3.39
N LYS A 47 32.50 2.72 -3.39
CA LYS A 47 33.25 3.99 -3.34
C LYS A 47 34.18 4.20 -4.54
N ASN A 48 34.00 3.42 -5.59
CA ASN A 48 34.82 3.39 -6.80
C ASN A 48 34.23 4.18 -7.98
N GLY A 49 33.13 4.90 -7.78
CA GLY A 49 32.53 5.74 -8.82
C GLY A 49 33.40 6.96 -9.15
N ASN A 50 33.45 7.31 -10.45
CA ASN A 50 34.18 8.47 -10.94
C ASN A 50 33.28 9.55 -11.56
N LEU A 51 31.96 9.32 -11.64
CA LEU A 51 31.03 10.35 -12.11
C LEU A 51 30.87 11.46 -11.05
N TYR A 52 30.58 12.68 -11.51
CA TYR A 52 30.31 13.84 -10.68
C TYR A 52 29.16 14.64 -11.30
N THR A 53 27.97 14.55 -10.70
CA THR A 53 26.74 15.14 -11.25
C THR A 53 25.81 15.65 -10.14
N ASN A 54 25.05 16.71 -10.42
CA ASN A 54 24.05 17.22 -9.49
C ASN A 54 22.78 16.39 -9.51
N GLU A 55 22.45 15.80 -10.66
CA GLU A 55 21.15 15.17 -10.91
C GLU A 55 21.32 13.86 -11.69
N GLY A 56 20.87 13.81 -12.94
CA GLY A 56 20.74 12.59 -13.70
C GLY A 56 22.04 11.83 -13.90
N CYS A 57 21.88 10.51 -13.94
CA CYS A 57 22.90 9.54 -14.31
C CYS A 57 22.21 8.24 -14.77
N ALA A 58 22.99 7.31 -15.30
CA ALA A 58 22.53 5.96 -15.59
C ALA A 58 23.67 4.96 -15.37
N SER A 59 23.33 3.73 -15.03
CA SER A 59 24.28 2.63 -14.85
C SER A 59 23.67 1.36 -15.42
N ILE A 60 24.48 0.50 -16.02
CA ILE A 60 24.02 -0.81 -16.47
C ILE A 60 25.06 -1.89 -16.18
N SER A 61 24.56 -3.04 -15.76
CA SER A 61 25.31 -4.27 -15.51
C SER A 61 24.86 -5.36 -16.47
N ASP A 62 25.62 -6.45 -16.56
CA ASP A 62 25.23 -7.63 -17.34
C ASP A 62 24.17 -8.47 -16.59
N ASN A 63 23.72 -9.54 -17.24
CA ASN A 63 22.75 -10.50 -16.68
C ASN A 63 23.27 -11.23 -15.43
N ASN A 64 24.57 -11.13 -15.11
CA ASN A 64 25.18 -11.69 -13.90
C ASN A 64 25.43 -10.63 -12.82
N GLY A 65 25.16 -9.36 -13.11
CA GLY A 65 25.31 -8.25 -12.18
C GLY A 65 26.70 -7.66 -12.11
N ASN A 66 27.55 -7.96 -13.10
CA ASN A 66 28.82 -7.27 -13.26
C ASN A 66 28.58 -5.95 -13.97
N LEU A 67 29.17 -4.88 -13.46
CA LEU A 67 29.13 -3.57 -14.10
C LEU A 67 29.63 -3.66 -15.54
N LEU A 68 28.86 -3.10 -16.49
CA LEU A 68 29.30 -2.91 -17.87
C LEU A 68 29.86 -1.50 -18.04
N PHE A 69 29.03 -0.49 -17.77
CA PHE A 69 29.39 0.92 -17.82
C PHE A 69 28.34 1.79 -17.13
N TYR A 70 28.68 3.05 -16.89
CA TYR A 70 27.80 4.06 -16.32
C TYR A 70 28.11 5.44 -16.89
N THR A 71 27.19 6.40 -16.71
CA THR A 71 27.32 7.75 -17.29
C THR A 71 26.56 8.79 -16.48
N ASP A 72 27.04 10.02 -16.50
CA ASP A 72 26.33 11.22 -16.03
C ASP A 72 25.55 11.92 -17.17
N GLY A 73 25.53 11.32 -18.37
CA GLY A 73 24.96 11.90 -19.59
C GLY A 73 25.94 12.75 -20.40
N ILE A 74 27.15 12.99 -19.92
CA ILE A 74 28.22 13.74 -20.62
C ILE A 74 29.41 12.81 -20.92
N THR A 75 29.82 12.01 -19.94
CA THR A 75 30.93 11.06 -20.04
C THR A 75 30.43 9.66 -19.73
N VAL A 76 30.91 8.67 -20.49
CA VAL A 76 30.68 7.25 -20.22
C VAL A 76 31.94 6.68 -19.59
N TRP A 77 31.80 6.02 -18.44
CA TRP A 77 32.87 5.28 -17.78
C TRP A 77 32.64 3.79 -17.93
N ASP A 78 33.71 3.06 -18.24
CA ASP A 78 33.69 1.61 -18.35
C ASP A 78 33.66 0.92 -16.96
N ARG A 79 33.63 -0.41 -16.98
CA ARG A 79 33.64 -1.25 -15.77
C ARG A 79 34.87 -1.07 -14.87
N GLU A 80 35.98 -0.57 -15.41
CA GLU A 80 37.20 -0.25 -14.65
C GLU A 80 37.21 1.22 -14.19
N HIS A 81 36.08 1.91 -14.34
CA HIS A 81 35.88 3.32 -13.99
C HIS A 81 36.76 4.28 -14.79
N SER A 82 37.30 3.85 -15.93
CA SER A 82 38.03 4.72 -16.86
C SER A 82 37.04 5.32 -17.87
N PRO A 83 37.27 6.56 -18.37
CA PRO A 83 36.48 7.08 -19.47
C PRO A 83 36.52 6.11 -20.66
N MET A 84 35.36 5.66 -21.12
CA MET A 84 35.22 4.74 -22.24
C MET A 84 35.75 5.40 -23.51
N LEU A 85 36.30 4.60 -24.42
CA LEU A 85 36.77 5.08 -25.73
C LEU A 85 35.63 5.82 -26.47
N ASN A 86 35.86 7.07 -26.88
CA ASN A 86 34.87 8.00 -27.45
C ASN A 86 33.68 8.35 -26.52
N GLY A 87 33.80 8.05 -25.23
CA GLY A 87 32.76 8.20 -24.20
C GLY A 87 32.46 9.62 -23.74
N SER A 88 33.28 10.63 -24.05
CA SER A 88 33.16 12.00 -23.51
C SER A 88 32.50 13.01 -24.46
N GLY A 89 31.64 13.89 -23.95
CA GLY A 89 30.95 14.93 -24.74
C GLY A 89 29.59 14.50 -25.28
N LEU A 90 28.85 13.67 -24.55
CA LEU A 90 27.44 13.37 -24.84
C LEU A 90 26.57 14.62 -24.57
N ASN A 91 25.38 14.65 -25.16
CA ASN A 91 24.45 15.78 -25.13
C ASN A 91 23.64 15.93 -23.82
N GLY A 92 23.88 15.11 -22.79
CA GLY A 92 23.26 15.29 -21.47
C GLY A 92 23.80 16.52 -20.73
N GLY A 93 23.41 16.66 -19.47
CA GLY A 93 23.84 17.76 -18.60
C GLY A 93 23.94 17.33 -17.14
N ALA A 94 24.90 17.91 -16.41
CA ALA A 94 25.10 17.62 -14.99
C ALA A 94 23.94 18.12 -14.10
N SER A 95 23.16 19.07 -14.59
CA SER A 95 21.92 19.55 -13.99
C SER A 95 20.71 19.22 -14.86
N SER A 96 20.76 18.13 -15.63
CA SER A 96 19.56 17.55 -16.25
C SER A 96 18.97 16.49 -15.33
N THR A 97 17.71 16.67 -14.94
CA THR A 97 17.00 15.83 -13.97
C THR A 97 17.15 14.32 -14.25
N GLN A 98 16.94 13.90 -15.51
CA GLN A 98 17.16 12.53 -15.98
C GLN A 98 18.12 12.50 -17.18
N SER A 99 19.31 13.09 -17.00
CA SER A 99 20.35 13.32 -18.03
C SER A 99 20.64 12.15 -18.98
N ALA A 100 20.52 10.91 -18.52
CA ALA A 100 20.78 9.71 -19.30
C ALA A 100 19.81 8.57 -18.96
N LEU A 101 19.60 7.67 -19.93
CA LEU A 101 18.95 6.37 -19.78
C LEU A 101 19.67 5.36 -20.68
N ILE A 102 20.02 4.19 -20.14
CA ILE A 102 20.66 3.12 -20.90
C ILE A 102 19.62 2.05 -21.24
N VAL A 103 19.54 1.68 -22.52
CA VAL A 103 18.61 0.66 -23.02
C VAL A 103 19.37 -0.33 -23.92
N PRO A 104 19.30 -1.65 -23.68
CA PRO A 104 19.88 -2.64 -24.59
C PRO A 104 19.28 -2.54 -26.00
N GLU A 105 20.08 -2.77 -27.04
CA GLU A 105 19.57 -2.89 -28.41
C GLU A 105 18.77 -4.20 -28.56
N PRO A 106 17.48 -4.16 -28.96
CA PRO A 106 16.72 -5.38 -29.14
C PRO A 106 17.35 -6.31 -30.19
N GLY A 107 17.51 -7.58 -29.85
CA GLY A 107 18.17 -8.57 -30.72
C GLY A 107 19.70 -8.51 -30.75
N ASN A 108 20.34 -7.60 -30.01
CA ASN A 108 21.79 -7.49 -29.91
C ASN A 108 22.26 -7.36 -28.46
N LEU A 109 22.85 -8.43 -27.93
CA LEU A 109 23.25 -8.53 -26.52
C LEU A 109 24.48 -7.69 -26.15
N SER A 110 25.20 -7.16 -27.14
CA SER A 110 26.45 -6.42 -26.94
C SER A 110 26.33 -4.92 -27.23
N VAL A 111 25.21 -4.46 -27.79
CA VAL A 111 25.01 -3.05 -28.13
C VAL A 111 23.97 -2.43 -27.22
N TYR A 112 24.25 -1.20 -26.79
CA TYR A 112 23.42 -0.45 -25.88
C TYR A 112 23.21 0.97 -26.43
N TYR A 113 22.01 1.49 -26.26
CA TYR A 113 21.68 2.88 -26.50
C TYR A 113 21.81 3.65 -25.19
N ILE A 114 22.49 4.79 -25.24
CA ILE A 114 22.41 5.83 -24.22
C ILE A 114 21.54 6.95 -24.78
N PHE A 115 20.34 7.11 -24.25
CA PHE A 115 19.49 8.26 -24.51
C PHE A 115 19.85 9.36 -23.54
N THR A 116 19.98 10.60 -24.02
CA THR A 116 20.32 11.76 -23.19
C THR A 116 19.35 12.89 -23.44
N VAL A 117 19.00 13.61 -22.38
CA VAL A 117 18.27 14.88 -22.44
C VAL A 117 19.15 16.02 -21.93
N GLY A 118 19.15 17.15 -22.65
CA GLY A 118 19.91 18.34 -22.28
C GLY A 118 19.25 19.19 -21.18
N GLU A 119 20.08 19.99 -20.51
CA GLU A 119 19.70 20.87 -19.40
C GLU A 119 18.81 22.04 -19.84
N ASP A 120 17.90 22.46 -18.96
CA ASP A 120 17.08 23.66 -19.07
C ASP A 120 16.30 23.72 -20.40
N ALA A 121 15.88 22.56 -20.92
CA ALA A 121 15.26 22.46 -22.25
C ALA A 121 16.03 23.14 -23.39
N GLY A 122 17.36 23.13 -23.28
CA GLY A 122 18.28 23.67 -24.27
C GLY A 122 18.25 22.89 -25.58
N TYR A 123 18.99 23.41 -26.56
CA TYR A 123 19.05 22.84 -27.91
C TYR A 123 19.69 21.46 -27.98
N ASN A 124 20.25 20.94 -26.88
CA ASN A 124 20.73 19.57 -26.79
C ASN A 124 19.59 18.54 -26.84
N GLY A 125 18.38 18.92 -26.38
CA GLY A 125 17.15 18.15 -26.55
C GLY A 125 17.30 16.66 -26.21
N LEU A 126 16.51 15.80 -26.87
CA LEU A 126 16.67 14.34 -26.78
C LEU A 126 17.61 13.87 -27.89
N SER A 127 18.67 13.15 -27.51
CA SER A 127 19.61 12.51 -28.42
C SER A 127 19.89 11.06 -28.00
N TYR A 128 20.47 10.25 -28.87
CA TYR A 128 20.98 8.93 -28.52
C TYR A 128 22.44 8.72 -28.97
N THR A 129 23.10 7.79 -28.30
CA THR A 129 24.48 7.35 -28.54
C THR A 129 24.49 5.83 -28.50
N LYS A 130 25.22 5.16 -29.40
CA LYS A 130 25.44 3.71 -29.33
C LYS A 130 26.76 3.38 -28.66
N VAL A 131 26.69 2.47 -27.70
CA VAL A 131 27.83 1.82 -27.06
C VAL A 131 27.89 0.38 -27.54
N ASP A 132 29.06 -0.01 -28.04
CA ASP A 132 29.35 -1.39 -28.41
C ASP A 132 30.29 -1.99 -27.36
N MET A 133 29.77 -2.98 -26.64
CA MET A 133 30.51 -3.76 -25.66
C MET A 133 31.19 -4.99 -26.29
N GLY A 134 30.85 -5.33 -27.53
CA GLY A 134 31.55 -6.28 -28.39
C GLY A 134 31.16 -7.75 -28.27
N THR A 135 31.37 -8.47 -29.38
CA THR A 135 31.53 -9.93 -29.46
C THR A 135 32.79 -10.36 -30.25
N GLU A 136 33.49 -9.46 -30.95
CA GLU A 136 34.58 -9.83 -31.86
C GLU A 136 35.80 -8.90 -31.77
N ASP A 137 36.99 -9.50 -31.70
CA ASP A 137 38.24 -8.91 -32.14
C ASP A 137 38.55 -9.49 -33.54
N GLU A 138 38.63 -8.65 -34.58
CA GLU A 138 38.95 -9.08 -35.96
C GLU A 138 40.35 -9.70 -36.10
N ASN A 139 41.20 -9.62 -35.06
CA ASN A 139 42.61 -10.09 -35.10
C ASN A 139 42.98 -11.14 -34.04
N SER A 140 42.01 -11.79 -33.37
CA SER A 140 42.29 -12.86 -32.41
C SER A 140 42.49 -14.21 -33.12
N SER A 141 43.73 -14.71 -33.16
CA SER A 141 44.10 -16.04 -33.68
C SER A 141 43.81 -17.20 -32.71
N ASP A 142 42.95 -16.98 -31.72
CA ASP A 142 42.74 -17.93 -30.63
C ASP A 142 41.76 -19.05 -31.03
N GLN A 143 42.12 -20.30 -30.72
CA GLN A 143 41.49 -21.53 -31.23
C GLN A 143 40.09 -21.83 -30.67
N PHE A 144 39.46 -20.89 -29.95
CA PHE A 144 38.15 -21.04 -29.31
C PHE A 144 36.96 -20.73 -30.20
N ARG A 145 37.09 -20.85 -31.54
CA ARG A 145 36.00 -20.58 -32.50
C ARG A 145 34.82 -21.57 -32.47
N ASN A 146 34.92 -22.69 -31.73
CA ASN A 146 33.99 -23.82 -31.88
C ASN A 146 33.16 -24.19 -30.64
N ASN A 147 33.17 -23.43 -29.55
CA ASN A 147 32.44 -23.82 -28.33
C ASN A 147 31.08 -23.11 -28.21
N LYS A 148 30.01 -23.76 -28.70
CA LYS A 148 28.61 -23.30 -28.72
C LYS A 148 27.91 -23.22 -27.35
N HIS A 149 28.63 -23.24 -26.23
CA HIS A 149 28.04 -23.46 -24.90
C HIS A 149 28.34 -22.42 -23.83
N PHE A 150 28.88 -21.24 -24.19
CA PHE A 150 29.03 -20.12 -23.25
C PHE A 150 28.62 -18.82 -23.93
N LEU A 151 27.42 -18.32 -23.59
CA LEU A 151 26.89 -17.01 -24.01
C LEU A 151 26.78 -16.10 -22.78
N ALA A 152 27.92 -15.79 -22.17
CA ALA A 152 28.13 -14.48 -21.58
C ALA A 152 28.97 -13.72 -22.61
N PRO A 153 28.77 -12.42 -22.86
CA PRO A 153 29.64 -11.69 -23.77
C PRO A 153 31.05 -11.72 -23.15
N ASP A 154 31.92 -12.55 -23.70
CA ASP A 154 33.36 -12.49 -23.44
C ASP A 154 33.84 -11.31 -24.29
N LEU A 155 33.76 -10.13 -23.69
CA LEU A 155 33.86 -8.83 -24.34
C LEU A 155 35.29 -8.59 -24.81
N LYS A 156 35.59 -8.90 -26.08
CA LYS A 156 36.94 -8.73 -26.64
C LYS A 156 37.25 -7.28 -27.05
N ILE A 157 36.23 -6.43 -27.29
CA ILE A 157 36.45 -5.01 -27.64
C ILE A 157 37.09 -4.26 -26.47
N ASN A 158 38.28 -3.71 -26.72
CA ASN A 158 39.05 -2.93 -25.74
C ASN A 158 39.21 -3.67 -24.40
N LYS A 159 39.36 -5.00 -24.43
CA LYS A 159 39.45 -5.86 -23.23
C LYS A 159 38.20 -5.76 -22.32
N GLY A 160 37.03 -5.63 -22.93
CA GLY A 160 35.74 -5.58 -22.27
C GLY A 160 35.31 -4.22 -21.75
N LYS A 161 36.07 -3.18 -22.10
CA LYS A 161 35.78 -1.79 -21.73
C LYS A 161 34.77 -1.12 -22.66
N GLY A 162 34.48 -1.74 -23.81
CA GLY A 162 33.57 -1.20 -24.82
C GLY A 162 34.09 0.07 -25.49
N LYS A 163 33.29 0.60 -26.42
CA LYS A 163 33.51 1.87 -27.11
C LYS A 163 32.19 2.51 -27.52
N VAL A 164 32.15 3.84 -27.55
CA VAL A 164 31.08 4.57 -28.23
C VAL A 164 31.32 4.52 -29.74
N THR A 165 30.34 4.01 -30.50
CA THR A 165 30.40 3.84 -31.97
C THR A 165 29.62 4.88 -32.74
N LEU A 166 28.61 5.48 -32.12
CA LEU A 166 27.76 6.53 -32.69
C LEU A 166 27.34 7.44 -31.55
N LYS A 167 27.28 8.75 -31.77
CA LYS A 167 27.12 9.70 -30.67
C LYS A 167 26.26 10.89 -31.04
N ASN A 168 25.41 11.30 -30.09
CA ASN A 168 24.63 12.54 -30.15
C ASN A 168 23.68 12.63 -31.35
N GLU A 169 23.15 11.50 -31.79
CA GLU A 169 22.14 11.46 -32.84
C GLU A 169 20.83 12.06 -32.32
N ARG A 170 20.40 13.14 -32.96
CA ARG A 170 19.27 13.93 -32.48
C ARG A 170 17.94 13.24 -32.78
N LEU A 171 17.08 13.13 -31.77
CA LEU A 171 15.68 12.72 -31.94
C LEU A 171 14.72 13.91 -31.81
N LEU A 172 14.96 14.78 -30.82
CA LEU A 172 14.12 15.95 -30.55
C LEU A 172 15.00 17.14 -30.20
N SER A 173 14.76 18.30 -30.82
CA SER A 173 15.63 19.49 -30.65
C SER A 173 15.52 20.17 -29.28
N GLN A 174 14.32 20.23 -28.70
CA GLN A 174 14.07 20.79 -27.36
C GLN A 174 13.10 19.88 -26.61
N ALA A 175 13.65 19.11 -25.69
CA ALA A 175 12.93 18.23 -24.78
C ALA A 175 13.01 18.81 -23.37
N THR A 176 12.05 18.47 -22.52
CA THR A 176 12.22 18.61 -21.07
C THR A 176 13.25 17.61 -20.57
N GLU A 177 13.68 17.73 -19.31
CA GLU A 177 14.67 16.83 -18.69
C GLU A 177 14.08 15.47 -18.25
N LYS A 178 12.93 15.13 -18.85
CA LYS A 178 12.09 13.97 -18.55
C LYS A 178 12.36 12.88 -19.58
N LEU A 179 12.80 11.73 -19.10
CA LEU A 179 13.20 10.60 -19.93
C LEU A 179 12.91 9.28 -19.23
N THR A 180 12.23 8.36 -19.90
CA THR A 180 12.05 6.99 -19.42
C THR A 180 11.91 6.02 -20.60
N ALA A 181 11.85 4.72 -20.30
CA ALA A 181 11.51 3.72 -21.29
C ALA A 181 10.64 2.61 -20.69
N ILE A 182 9.79 2.04 -21.54
CA ILE A 182 8.89 0.92 -21.24
C ILE A 182 9.23 -0.24 -22.16
N LYS A 183 9.34 -1.46 -21.63
CA LYS A 183 9.52 -2.68 -22.41
C LYS A 183 8.20 -3.02 -23.11
N GLN A 184 8.24 -3.24 -24.42
CA GLN A 184 7.06 -3.58 -25.21
C GLN A 184 6.51 -4.95 -24.82
N SER A 185 5.23 -5.19 -25.10
CA SER A 185 4.53 -6.45 -24.78
C SER A 185 5.19 -7.70 -25.40
N ASN A 186 6.04 -7.55 -26.42
CA ASN A 186 6.82 -8.65 -27.01
C ASN A 186 8.01 -9.11 -26.16
N GLY A 187 8.33 -8.40 -25.08
CA GLY A 187 9.38 -8.80 -24.13
C GLY A 187 10.82 -8.56 -24.63
N THR A 188 11.02 -7.90 -25.76
CA THR A 188 12.36 -7.62 -26.31
C THR A 188 12.56 -6.17 -26.70
N ASP A 189 11.53 -5.52 -27.23
CA ASP A 189 11.59 -4.15 -27.72
C ASP A 189 11.27 -3.14 -26.63
N TYR A 190 11.50 -1.86 -26.92
CA TYR A 190 11.25 -0.78 -25.97
C TYR A 190 10.48 0.38 -26.61
N TRP A 191 9.75 1.11 -25.79
CA TRP A 191 9.26 2.46 -26.03
C TRP A 191 10.15 3.42 -25.26
N VAL A 192 10.76 4.39 -25.94
CA VAL A 192 11.56 5.46 -25.31
C VAL A 192 10.75 6.74 -25.29
N ILE A 193 10.53 7.30 -24.11
CA ILE A 193 9.53 8.34 -23.88
C ILE A 193 10.22 9.59 -23.34
N SER A 194 9.92 10.71 -23.97
CA SER A 194 10.29 12.04 -23.47
C SER A 194 9.17 13.04 -23.75
N HIS A 195 9.23 14.20 -23.10
CA HIS A 195 8.25 15.25 -23.26
C HIS A 195 8.87 16.47 -23.97
N LYS A 196 8.18 17.01 -24.98
CA LYS A 196 8.68 18.15 -25.75
C LYS A 196 8.52 19.45 -24.96
N TRP A 197 9.57 20.26 -24.93
CA TRP A 197 9.53 21.56 -24.27
C TRP A 197 8.50 22.52 -24.89
N ASN A 198 7.93 23.40 -24.06
CA ASN A 198 6.97 24.42 -24.44
C ASN A 198 5.77 23.83 -25.19
N SER A 199 5.26 22.72 -24.66
CA SER A 199 4.16 21.95 -25.23
C SER A 199 3.50 21.07 -24.16
N ASN A 200 2.47 20.32 -24.54
CA ASN A 200 1.91 19.20 -23.77
C ASN A 200 2.09 17.87 -24.54
N ALA A 201 3.15 17.77 -25.34
CA ALA A 201 3.34 16.66 -26.27
C ALA A 201 4.38 15.67 -25.74
N TYR A 202 3.94 14.43 -25.51
CA TYR A 202 4.79 13.27 -25.26
C TYR A 202 5.20 12.64 -26.59
N TYR A 203 6.49 12.32 -26.72
CA TYR A 203 7.07 11.64 -27.87
C TYR A 203 7.51 10.25 -27.43
N VAL A 204 6.93 9.23 -28.05
CA VAL A 204 7.10 7.82 -27.71
C VAL A 204 7.73 7.11 -28.91
N TYR A 205 9.03 6.88 -28.85
CA TYR A 205 9.81 6.26 -29.94
C TYR A 205 9.87 4.74 -29.76
N PRO A 206 9.49 3.93 -30.76
CA PRO A 206 9.76 2.50 -30.73
C PRO A 206 11.26 2.26 -30.97
N LEU A 207 11.88 1.46 -30.12
CA LEU A 207 13.21 0.90 -30.31
C LEU A 207 13.05 -0.60 -30.52
N THR A 208 13.47 -1.07 -31.69
CA THR A 208 13.41 -2.48 -32.12
C THR A 208 14.78 -2.93 -32.63
N SER A 209 14.90 -4.18 -33.09
CA SER A 209 16.11 -4.67 -33.76
C SER A 209 16.46 -3.94 -35.05
N HIS A 210 15.51 -3.20 -35.64
CA HIS A 210 15.75 -2.33 -36.79
C HIS A 210 16.22 -0.92 -36.40
N GLY A 211 16.38 -0.66 -35.09
CA GLY A 211 16.74 0.63 -34.53
C GLY A 211 15.52 1.45 -34.08
N ILE A 212 15.71 2.77 -34.02
CA ILE A 212 14.70 3.72 -33.52
C ILE A 212 13.74 4.10 -34.66
N GLY A 213 12.45 3.84 -34.48
CA GLY A 213 11.41 4.20 -35.42
C GLY A 213 10.84 5.61 -35.21
N LYS A 214 9.79 5.95 -35.97
CA LYS A 214 9.09 7.23 -35.84
C LYS A 214 8.30 7.29 -34.53
N PRO A 215 8.25 8.44 -33.84
CA PRO A 215 7.54 8.54 -32.59
C PRO A 215 6.02 8.54 -32.80
N VAL A 216 5.33 7.87 -31.89
CA VAL A 216 3.92 8.15 -31.59
C VAL A 216 3.90 9.42 -30.74
N ILE A 217 3.06 10.39 -31.13
CA ILE A 217 2.98 11.69 -30.46
C ILE A 217 1.59 11.85 -29.86
N THR A 218 1.54 11.93 -28.53
CA THR A 218 0.29 12.19 -27.80
C THR A 218 0.33 13.57 -27.18
N ARG A 219 -0.70 14.38 -27.44
CA ARG A 219 -0.86 15.72 -26.85
C ARG A 219 -1.89 15.66 -25.74
N ILE A 220 -1.44 15.53 -24.51
CA ILE A 220 -2.29 15.28 -23.35
C ILE A 220 -1.62 15.83 -22.08
N GLY A 221 -2.40 16.06 -21.04
CA GLY A 221 -1.91 16.59 -19.78
C GLY A 221 -1.58 18.07 -19.83
N LEU A 222 -0.76 18.51 -18.89
CA LEU A 222 -0.39 19.89 -18.66
C LEU A 222 0.63 20.37 -19.69
N PHE A 223 0.55 21.66 -20.01
CA PHE A 223 1.58 22.32 -20.80
C PHE A 223 2.82 22.53 -19.92
N HIS A 224 3.98 22.02 -20.36
CA HIS A 224 5.28 22.26 -19.71
C HIS A 224 5.97 23.42 -20.41
N GLY A 225 5.98 24.57 -19.75
CA GLY A 225 6.56 25.80 -20.28
C GLY A 225 7.27 26.61 -19.22
N LYS A 226 7.60 27.85 -19.58
CA LYS A 226 8.26 28.76 -18.67
C LYS A 226 7.22 29.47 -17.80
N THR A 227 7.30 29.28 -16.49
CA THR A 227 6.36 29.90 -15.53
C THR A 227 6.99 30.89 -14.57
N THR A 228 8.32 30.88 -14.40
CA THR A 228 9.03 31.84 -13.53
C THR A 228 10.42 32.24 -14.09
N GLY A 229 10.84 33.49 -13.86
CA GLY A 229 12.24 33.95 -13.85
C GLY A 229 13.14 33.55 -15.03
N ASN A 230 14.44 33.37 -14.78
CA ASN A 230 15.48 33.10 -15.81
C ASN A 230 15.68 31.62 -16.16
N LYS A 231 14.98 30.68 -15.52
CA LYS A 231 15.10 29.22 -15.78
C LYS A 231 13.90 28.68 -16.55
N ASN A 232 14.07 27.56 -17.27
CA ASN A 232 12.98 26.87 -17.95
C ASN A 232 12.26 25.95 -16.96
N SER A 233 11.57 26.58 -16.00
CA SER A 233 11.14 26.02 -14.72
C SER A 233 10.39 24.67 -14.78
N GLU A 234 9.52 24.44 -15.77
CA GLU A 234 8.74 23.19 -15.86
C GLU A 234 9.41 22.08 -16.68
N SER A 235 10.63 22.32 -17.18
CA SER A 235 11.42 21.28 -17.82
C SER A 235 11.91 20.23 -16.83
N ILE A 236 12.09 20.64 -15.57
CA ILE A 236 12.65 19.86 -14.45
C ILE A 236 11.61 18.91 -13.86
N GLY A 237 12.07 17.79 -13.33
CA GLY A 237 11.27 16.75 -12.66
C GLY A 237 11.27 15.43 -13.41
N TYR A 238 10.91 14.35 -12.71
CA TYR A 238 11.02 12.98 -13.20
C TYR A 238 9.85 12.60 -14.11
N LEU A 239 10.13 11.72 -15.07
CA LEU A 239 9.16 10.91 -15.78
C LEU A 239 9.45 9.44 -15.48
N LYS A 240 8.44 8.70 -15.03
CA LYS A 240 8.59 7.30 -14.63
C LYS A 240 7.44 6.46 -15.13
N SER A 241 7.75 5.24 -15.55
CA SER A 241 6.76 4.20 -15.85
C SER A 241 6.54 3.27 -14.66
N SER A 242 5.33 2.74 -14.55
CA SER A 242 5.03 1.58 -13.70
C SER A 242 5.82 0.35 -14.15
N SER A 243 6.07 -0.60 -13.24
CA SER A 243 6.82 -1.82 -13.56
C SER A 243 6.07 -2.72 -14.54
N ASP A 244 4.73 -2.71 -14.50
CA ASP A 244 3.90 -3.43 -15.47
C ASP A 244 3.78 -2.74 -16.84
N GLY A 245 4.38 -1.56 -17.00
CA GLY A 245 4.36 -0.79 -18.25
C GLY A 245 2.99 -0.23 -18.64
N LYS A 246 2.00 -0.22 -17.75
CA LYS A 246 0.64 0.27 -18.05
C LYS A 246 0.39 1.73 -17.69
N ARG A 247 1.29 2.34 -16.92
CA ARG A 247 1.12 3.71 -16.44
C ARG A 247 2.40 4.52 -16.57
N LEU A 248 2.21 5.82 -16.72
CA LEU A 248 3.28 6.81 -16.74
C LEU A 248 2.95 7.92 -15.75
N ALA A 249 3.92 8.35 -14.95
CA ALA A 249 3.80 9.50 -14.06
C ALA A 249 4.84 10.56 -14.39
N SER A 250 4.44 11.83 -14.33
CA SER A 250 5.28 13.00 -14.62
C SER A 250 5.25 13.98 -13.45
N ALA A 251 6.42 14.35 -12.94
CA ALA A 251 6.60 15.41 -11.96
C ALA A 251 7.07 16.67 -12.67
N ILE A 252 6.36 17.78 -12.42
CA ILE A 252 6.57 19.08 -13.03
C ILE A 252 7.03 20.01 -11.92
N CYS A 253 8.34 20.15 -11.78
CA CYS A 253 8.93 20.99 -10.74
C CYS A 253 8.57 22.47 -10.96
N TYR A 254 8.73 23.30 -9.92
CA TYR A 254 8.39 24.73 -9.89
C TYR A 254 6.91 25.09 -10.08
N ARG A 255 6.03 24.09 -10.12
CA ARG A 255 4.58 24.28 -10.13
C ARG A 255 4.02 23.98 -8.74
N MET A 256 3.71 25.03 -7.97
CA MET A 256 3.24 24.93 -6.57
C MET A 256 1.96 24.13 -6.40
N ASN A 257 1.07 24.13 -7.41
CA ASN A 257 -0.21 23.44 -7.41
C ASN A 257 -0.32 22.61 -8.69
N ASN A 258 -0.60 21.30 -8.58
CA ASN A 258 -0.74 20.36 -9.70
C ASN A 258 0.56 20.08 -10.47
N GLY A 259 1.64 19.82 -9.74
CA GLY A 259 2.94 19.41 -10.30
C GLY A 259 3.06 17.91 -10.58
N ILE A 260 1.98 17.12 -10.51
CA ILE A 260 2.03 15.67 -10.71
C ILE A 260 0.92 15.26 -11.68
N GLU A 261 1.29 14.44 -12.66
CA GLU A 261 0.35 13.82 -13.60
C GLU A 261 0.55 12.32 -13.66
N LEU A 262 -0.55 11.59 -13.83
CA LEU A 262 -0.60 10.16 -14.11
C LEU A 262 -1.35 9.93 -15.42
N PHE A 263 -0.89 8.97 -16.21
CA PHE A 263 -1.48 8.59 -17.49
C PHE A 263 -1.57 7.08 -17.58
N ASP A 264 -2.57 6.59 -18.29
CA ASP A 264 -2.57 5.24 -18.83
C ASP A 264 -1.66 5.20 -20.05
N PHE A 265 -0.93 4.09 -20.20
CA PHE A 265 -0.06 3.82 -21.32
C PHE A 265 -0.50 2.52 -22.00
N ASP A 266 -0.90 2.63 -23.26
CA ASP A 266 -1.15 1.47 -24.09
C ASP A 266 0.19 0.94 -24.63
N ASN A 267 0.65 -0.18 -24.08
CA ASN A 267 1.94 -0.77 -24.45
C ASN A 267 1.95 -1.40 -25.86
N GLU A 268 0.80 -1.67 -26.47
CA GLU A 268 0.72 -2.17 -27.84
C GLU A 268 0.93 -1.04 -28.85
N THR A 269 0.37 0.15 -28.56
CA THR A 269 0.34 1.27 -29.52
C THR A 269 1.29 2.41 -29.16
N GLY A 270 1.79 2.47 -27.92
CA GLY A 270 2.60 3.57 -27.42
C GLY A 270 1.80 4.86 -27.13
N VAL A 271 0.47 4.79 -27.10
CA VAL A 271 -0.41 5.95 -26.89
C VAL A 271 -0.65 6.18 -25.40
N LEU A 272 -0.58 7.45 -24.97
CA LEU A 272 -1.03 7.86 -23.63
C LEU A 272 -2.52 8.22 -23.62
N ALA A 273 -3.22 7.90 -22.53
CA ALA A 273 -4.62 8.24 -22.32
C ALA A 273 -4.87 8.66 -20.84
N ASN A 274 -6.10 9.11 -20.57
CA ASN A 274 -6.62 9.32 -19.21
C ASN A 274 -5.69 10.11 -18.28
N ALA A 275 -5.33 11.33 -18.66
CA ALA A 275 -4.48 12.18 -17.84
C ALA A 275 -5.19 12.61 -16.55
N ILE A 276 -4.67 12.15 -15.42
CA ILE A 276 -5.11 12.51 -14.07
C ILE A 276 -4.08 13.47 -13.48
N LYS A 277 -4.55 14.64 -13.04
CA LYS A 277 -3.72 15.61 -12.32
C LYS A 277 -3.88 15.37 -10.83
N ILE A 278 -2.78 15.15 -10.13
CA ILE A 278 -2.79 14.98 -8.69
C ILE A 278 -2.36 16.30 -8.06
N PRO A 279 -3.26 17.01 -7.35
CA PRO A 279 -2.88 18.21 -6.64
C PRO A 279 -1.84 17.88 -5.56
N ALA A 280 -0.81 18.69 -5.50
CA ALA A 280 0.21 18.60 -4.48
C ALA A 280 0.73 19.98 -4.15
N GLU A 281 0.99 20.22 -2.86
CA GLU A 281 1.55 21.46 -2.35
C GLU A 281 3.07 21.36 -2.33
N GLY A 282 3.71 21.95 -3.33
CA GLY A 282 5.17 22.02 -3.39
C GLY A 282 5.75 21.77 -4.77
N TYR A 283 7.08 21.74 -4.84
CA TYR A 283 7.83 21.46 -6.06
C TYR A 283 8.12 19.97 -6.16
N ALA A 284 7.18 19.23 -6.75
CA ALA A 284 7.34 17.81 -7.06
C ALA A 284 8.58 17.60 -7.94
N TYR A 285 9.37 16.57 -7.63
CA TYR A 285 10.66 16.35 -8.28
C TYR A 285 10.87 14.88 -8.67
N GLY A 286 11.12 14.01 -7.71
CA GLY A 286 11.34 12.58 -7.94
C GLY A 286 10.03 11.80 -7.93
N LEU A 287 10.01 10.67 -8.65
CA LEU A 287 8.87 9.75 -8.71
C LEU A 287 9.34 8.31 -8.57
N SER A 288 8.54 7.48 -7.92
CA SER A 288 8.68 6.01 -8.02
C SER A 288 7.34 5.33 -7.76
N PHE A 289 6.99 4.35 -8.59
CA PHE A 289 5.87 3.45 -8.29
C PHE A 289 6.30 2.45 -7.21
N SER A 290 5.34 1.96 -6.42
CA SER A 290 5.55 0.75 -5.63
C SER A 290 5.71 -0.46 -6.55
N PRO A 291 6.41 -1.53 -6.12
CA PRO A 291 6.58 -2.75 -6.89
C PRO A 291 5.29 -3.37 -7.45
N ASP A 292 4.22 -3.34 -6.66
CA ASP A 292 2.89 -3.83 -7.06
C ASP A 292 2.09 -2.82 -7.92
N ASN A 293 2.66 -1.66 -8.23
CA ASN A 293 2.02 -0.54 -8.94
C ASN A 293 0.76 0.04 -8.28
N SER A 294 0.49 -0.29 -7.01
CA SER A 294 -0.68 0.23 -6.29
C SER A 294 -0.48 1.62 -5.70
N LYS A 295 0.78 2.06 -5.52
CA LYS A 295 1.15 3.36 -4.96
C LYS A 295 2.09 4.15 -5.86
N LEU A 296 2.01 5.47 -5.77
CA LEU A 296 2.98 6.42 -6.33
C LEU A 296 3.64 7.22 -5.21
N TYR A 297 4.96 7.18 -5.14
CA TYR A 297 5.76 8.01 -4.26
C TYR A 297 6.29 9.22 -5.01
N VAL A 298 6.20 10.38 -4.38
CA VAL A 298 6.65 11.66 -4.92
C VAL A 298 7.51 12.38 -3.90
N SER A 299 8.68 12.85 -4.30
CA SER A 299 9.53 13.71 -3.49
C SER A 299 9.37 15.17 -3.89
N PHE A 300 9.62 16.07 -2.94
CA PHE A 300 9.44 17.50 -3.12
C PHE A 300 10.70 18.27 -2.72
N LEU A 301 11.18 19.12 -3.63
CA LEU A 301 12.30 20.03 -3.33
C LEU A 301 11.89 21.19 -2.42
N LYS A 302 10.61 21.53 -2.42
CA LYS A 302 10.02 22.61 -1.62
C LYS A 302 8.57 22.24 -1.29
N GLY A 303 8.10 22.60 -0.11
CA GLY A 303 6.78 22.24 0.40
C GLY A 303 6.88 21.77 1.84
N VAL A 304 5.73 21.50 2.46
CA VAL A 304 5.66 20.99 3.85
C VAL A 304 6.19 19.55 3.92
N ASN A 305 5.78 18.72 2.96
CA ASN A 305 6.23 17.33 2.87
C ASN A 305 7.51 17.22 2.05
N GLY A 306 8.39 16.31 2.46
CA GLY A 306 9.57 15.90 1.68
C GLY A 306 9.24 14.74 0.76
N ILE A 307 8.46 13.76 1.24
CA ILE A 307 7.95 12.64 0.45
C ILE A 307 6.47 12.41 0.78
N VAL A 308 5.67 12.19 -0.25
CA VAL A 308 4.24 11.84 -0.16
C VAL A 308 4.00 10.53 -0.91
N GLN A 309 3.15 9.67 -0.33
CA GLN A 309 2.64 8.45 -0.95
C GLN A 309 1.18 8.66 -1.37
N TYR A 310 0.85 8.30 -2.61
CA TYR A 310 -0.51 8.31 -3.13
C TYR A 310 -0.97 6.88 -3.42
N ASN A 311 -2.19 6.53 -3.01
CA ASN A 311 -2.84 5.30 -3.46
C ASN A 311 -3.45 5.53 -4.84
N ILE A 312 -3.02 4.75 -5.84
CA ILE A 312 -3.33 5.02 -7.25
C ILE A 312 -4.32 4.02 -7.88
N THR A 313 -4.86 3.06 -7.13
CA THR A 313 -5.73 2.01 -7.70
C THR A 313 -7.13 2.48 -8.07
N ASP A 314 -7.59 3.61 -7.53
CA ASP A 314 -8.97 4.09 -7.61
C ASP A 314 -9.08 5.58 -8.02
N LEU A 315 -8.01 6.18 -8.56
CA LEU A 315 -7.95 7.63 -8.80
C LEU A 315 -9.02 8.16 -9.74
N GLU A 316 -9.43 7.38 -10.74
CA GLU A 316 -10.46 7.77 -11.71
C GLU A 316 -11.84 7.99 -11.06
N SER A 317 -12.07 7.39 -9.89
CA SER A 317 -13.32 7.54 -9.15
C SER A 317 -13.35 8.77 -8.23
N LYS A 318 -12.21 9.45 -8.04
CA LYS A 318 -12.05 10.54 -7.08
C LYS A 318 -12.29 11.91 -7.72
N THR A 319 -12.93 12.79 -6.96
CA THR A 319 -13.04 14.23 -7.24
C THR A 319 -11.68 14.93 -7.08
N GLU A 320 -11.53 16.15 -7.60
CA GLU A 320 -10.29 16.93 -7.43
C GLU A 320 -9.93 17.18 -5.96
N GLU A 321 -10.93 17.39 -5.09
CA GLU A 321 -10.74 17.57 -3.66
C GLU A 321 -10.27 16.27 -2.98
N GLU A 322 -10.87 15.13 -3.34
CA GLU A 322 -10.43 13.82 -2.85
C GLU A 322 -9.01 13.49 -3.31
N LEU A 323 -8.65 13.84 -4.55
CA LEU A 323 -7.28 13.69 -5.07
C LEU A 323 -6.29 14.56 -4.29
N ALA A 324 -6.62 15.82 -4.02
CA ALA A 324 -5.78 16.72 -3.22
C ALA A 324 -5.52 16.17 -1.80
N ASN A 325 -6.54 15.57 -1.19
CA ASN A 325 -6.47 15.00 0.15
C ASN A 325 -5.97 13.53 0.18
N SER A 326 -5.72 12.92 -0.97
CA SER A 326 -5.33 11.49 -1.06
C SER A 326 -3.87 11.21 -0.71
N GLY A 327 -3.03 12.25 -0.63
CA GLY A 327 -1.61 12.13 -0.34
C GLY A 327 -1.33 11.89 1.15
N ILE A 328 -0.58 10.84 1.46
CA ILE A 328 -0.09 10.54 2.81
C ILE A 328 1.36 11.00 2.91
N GLY A 329 1.62 12.01 3.75
CA GLY A 329 2.98 12.46 4.04
C GLY A 329 3.80 11.35 4.74
N ILE A 330 4.91 10.94 4.14
CA ILE A 330 5.80 9.91 4.67
C ILE A 330 6.91 10.53 5.52
N THR A 331 7.46 11.65 5.06
CA THR A 331 8.44 12.44 5.81
C THR A 331 8.28 13.91 5.46
N ALA A 332 8.54 14.78 6.43
CA ALA A 332 8.49 16.22 6.25
C ALA A 332 9.75 16.73 5.52
N ASN A 333 9.65 17.89 4.90
CA ASN A 333 10.81 18.55 4.31
C ASN A 333 11.72 19.08 5.43
N SER A 334 13.01 19.26 5.13
CA SER A 334 14.02 19.71 6.09
C SER A 334 14.78 20.91 5.56
N GLU A 335 15.20 21.81 6.44
CA GLU A 335 16.17 22.86 6.09
C GLU A 335 17.60 22.32 6.00
N ASP A 336 17.88 21.18 6.66
CA ASP A 336 19.21 20.58 6.73
C ASP A 336 19.58 19.80 5.45
N TYR A 337 18.58 19.36 4.67
CA TYR A 337 18.79 18.51 3.50
C TYR A 337 17.59 18.52 2.57
N SER A 338 17.84 18.25 1.29
CA SER A 338 16.81 18.17 0.23
C SER A 338 16.61 16.74 -0.25
N PHE A 339 15.37 16.42 -0.62
CA PHE A 339 14.99 15.14 -1.23
C PHE A 339 15.02 15.23 -2.76
N GLY A 340 15.77 14.33 -3.38
CA GLY A 340 15.91 14.20 -4.81
C GLY A 340 15.11 13.03 -5.37
N ALA A 341 15.74 12.26 -6.25
CA ALA A 341 15.20 11.10 -6.93
C ALA A 341 14.70 10.01 -5.96
N LEU A 342 13.65 9.33 -6.40
CA LEU A 342 13.18 8.07 -5.86
C LEU A 342 13.46 7.00 -6.91
N GLN A 343 14.01 5.86 -6.51
CA GLN A 343 14.31 4.77 -7.44
C GLN A 343 14.11 3.41 -6.79
N SER A 344 13.25 2.58 -7.39
CA SER A 344 13.12 1.18 -7.00
C SER A 344 14.41 0.41 -7.26
N GLY A 345 14.84 -0.35 -6.26
CA GLY A 345 15.95 -1.29 -6.33
C GLY A 345 15.51 -2.71 -6.71
N PRO A 346 16.44 -3.56 -7.18
CA PRO A 346 16.15 -4.96 -7.51
C PRO A 346 15.76 -5.82 -6.29
N ASP A 347 15.85 -5.29 -5.09
CA ASP A 347 15.42 -5.90 -3.83
C ASP A 347 13.97 -5.53 -3.44
N GLY A 348 13.23 -4.85 -4.31
CA GLY A 348 11.85 -4.44 -4.10
C GLY A 348 11.68 -3.24 -3.14
N LYS A 349 12.77 -2.58 -2.76
CA LYS A 349 12.75 -1.36 -1.93
C LYS A 349 12.82 -0.10 -2.78
N ILE A 350 12.42 1.04 -2.23
CA ILE A 350 12.63 2.34 -2.88
C ILE A 350 13.75 3.09 -2.17
N TYR A 351 14.75 3.52 -2.94
CA TYR A 351 15.88 4.31 -2.48
C TYR A 351 15.64 5.79 -2.77
N VAL A 352 16.06 6.64 -1.85
CA VAL A 352 15.81 8.08 -1.89
C VAL A 352 17.15 8.80 -1.91
N ALA A 353 17.40 9.56 -2.97
CA ALA A 353 18.50 10.51 -3.00
C ALA A 353 18.23 11.61 -1.98
N ARG A 354 19.16 11.79 -1.07
CA ARG A 354 19.21 12.94 -0.17
C ARG A 354 20.56 13.61 -0.33
N VAL A 355 20.54 14.94 -0.45
CA VAL A 355 21.78 15.70 -0.59
C VAL A 355 22.60 15.53 0.69
N GLY A 356 23.74 14.84 0.61
CA GLY A 356 24.47 14.41 1.80
C GLY A 356 25.30 13.14 1.60
N SER A 357 25.88 12.63 2.68
CA SER A 357 26.68 11.39 2.68
C SER A 357 25.86 10.11 2.86
N PHE A 358 24.56 10.15 2.60
CA PHE A 358 23.65 9.04 2.90
C PHE A 358 22.58 8.89 1.83
N LEU A 359 22.03 7.67 1.71
CA LEU A 359 20.72 7.43 1.10
C LEU A 359 19.69 7.07 2.18
N ASP A 360 18.44 7.44 1.92
CA ASP A 360 17.30 6.95 2.69
C ASP A 360 16.61 5.81 1.96
N VAL A 361 15.81 5.02 2.68
CA VAL A 361 15.16 3.81 2.14
C VAL A 361 13.71 3.74 2.63
N ILE A 362 12.81 3.36 1.73
CA ILE A 362 11.47 2.87 2.05
C ILE A 362 11.52 1.34 1.94
N GLU A 363 11.34 0.63 3.07
CA GLU A 363 11.55 -0.82 3.10
C GLU A 363 10.39 -1.63 2.54
N ASN A 364 9.14 -1.19 2.74
CA ASN A 364 7.94 -1.92 2.34
C ASN A 364 7.06 -1.05 1.43
N PRO A 365 7.50 -0.72 0.21
CA PRO A 365 6.83 0.29 -0.62
C PRO A 365 5.36 -0.02 -1.01
N ASN A 366 4.91 -1.27 -0.91
CA ASN A 366 3.50 -1.61 -1.12
C ASN A 366 2.63 -1.25 0.10
N ALA A 367 3.21 -1.19 1.30
CA ALA A 367 2.47 -0.92 2.52
C ALA A 367 2.09 0.57 2.63
N GLU A 368 0.91 0.84 3.19
CA GLU A 368 0.35 2.18 3.27
C GLU A 368 0.91 2.99 4.45
N GLY A 369 1.15 4.28 4.21
CA GLY A 369 1.58 5.27 5.20
C GLY A 369 2.81 4.81 5.98
N ALA A 370 2.74 4.86 7.31
CA ALA A 370 3.83 4.43 8.19
C ALA A 370 4.22 2.95 8.02
N GLY A 371 3.33 2.11 7.48
CA GLY A 371 3.62 0.70 7.16
C GLY A 371 4.73 0.53 6.13
N CYS A 372 4.96 1.55 5.27
CA CYS A 372 6.04 1.51 4.29
C CYS A 372 7.45 1.54 4.91
N LYS A 373 7.54 1.91 6.19
CA LYS A 373 8.77 1.92 6.99
C LYS A 373 9.90 2.71 6.32
N TYR A 374 9.77 4.02 6.36
CA TYR A 374 10.82 4.97 5.97
C TYR A 374 12.00 4.95 6.94
N ILE A 375 13.22 4.82 6.42
CA ILE A 375 14.47 4.80 7.18
C ILE A 375 15.36 5.94 6.70
N LEU A 376 15.51 6.95 7.55
CA LEU A 376 16.46 8.06 7.38
C LEU A 376 17.89 7.57 7.62
N ASN A 377 18.85 8.04 6.81
CA ASN A 377 20.27 7.66 6.87
C ASN A 377 20.50 6.14 6.76
N ALA A 378 19.68 5.44 5.97
CA ALA A 378 19.71 3.99 5.88
C ALA A 378 21.05 3.43 5.36
N ILE A 379 21.69 4.14 4.43
CA ILE A 379 22.97 3.72 3.84
C ILE A 379 23.98 4.85 3.94
N ASP A 380 25.07 4.61 4.67
CA ASP A 380 26.24 5.48 4.73
C ASP A 380 27.09 5.31 3.46
N LEU A 381 27.22 6.39 2.70
CA LEU A 381 28.05 6.46 1.48
C LEU A 381 29.53 6.70 1.81
N GLY A 382 29.86 6.84 3.10
CA GLY A 382 31.18 7.15 3.62
C GLY A 382 31.60 8.56 3.26
N ASN A 383 32.73 8.68 2.57
CA ASN A 383 33.28 9.96 2.10
C ASN A 383 32.75 10.37 0.70
N ARG A 384 31.74 9.66 0.19
CA ARG A 384 31.07 9.99 -1.07
C ARG A 384 29.78 10.74 -0.80
N TYR A 385 29.20 11.34 -1.84
CA TYR A 385 28.10 12.28 -1.69
C TYR A 385 26.96 11.97 -2.66
N SER A 386 25.76 11.81 -2.14
CA SER A 386 24.51 11.84 -2.90
C SER A 386 24.11 13.29 -3.15
N THR A 387 23.54 13.55 -4.33
CA THR A 387 23.00 14.85 -4.74
C THR A 387 21.49 14.70 -4.95
N TYR A 388 20.92 15.17 -6.06
CA TYR A 388 19.49 15.08 -6.33
C TYR A 388 19.10 13.88 -7.20
N GLY A 389 20.04 13.20 -7.88
CA GLY A 389 19.70 12.12 -8.80
C GLY A 389 20.11 10.73 -8.34
N LEU A 390 19.39 9.74 -8.86
CA LEU A 390 19.74 8.32 -8.85
C LEU A 390 19.74 7.82 -10.30
N PRO A 391 20.37 6.66 -10.59
CA PRO A 391 20.44 6.15 -11.95
C PRO A 391 19.05 5.96 -12.55
N ASN A 392 18.83 6.51 -13.73
CA ASN A 392 17.62 6.26 -14.47
C ASN A 392 17.70 4.88 -15.12
N ILE A 393 16.69 4.07 -14.83
CA ILE A 393 16.65 2.64 -15.13
C ILE A 393 15.31 2.35 -15.80
N VAL A 394 15.30 1.41 -16.75
CA VAL A 394 14.08 0.89 -17.39
C VAL A 394 13.30 0.08 -16.36
N THR A 395 12.34 0.68 -15.65
CA THR A 395 11.67 0.02 -14.50
C THR A 395 10.84 -1.20 -14.90
N SER A 396 10.28 -1.20 -16.11
CA SER A 396 9.50 -2.32 -16.67
C SER A 396 10.31 -3.58 -17.00
N SER A 397 11.64 -3.55 -16.84
CA SER A 397 12.46 -4.76 -16.96
C SER A 397 12.64 -5.52 -15.65
N TYR A 398 12.37 -4.91 -14.49
CA TYR A 398 12.78 -5.49 -13.19
C TYR A 398 11.72 -6.34 -12.51
N GLU A 399 10.44 -6.06 -12.74
CA GLU A 399 9.37 -6.67 -11.96
C GLU A 399 8.21 -7.04 -12.85
N ILE A 400 7.98 -8.34 -12.98
CA ILE A 400 6.71 -8.84 -13.48
C ILE A 400 5.70 -8.83 -12.33
N SER A 401 4.54 -8.21 -12.55
CA SER A 401 3.45 -8.33 -11.57
C SER A 401 2.93 -9.78 -11.58
N ILE A 402 2.85 -10.39 -10.41
CA ILE A 402 2.20 -11.69 -10.17
C ILE A 402 0.90 -11.54 -9.37
N GLY A 403 0.34 -10.32 -9.38
CA GLY A 403 -0.81 -9.90 -8.56
C GLY A 403 -0.44 -8.76 -7.59
N ASN A 404 -1.46 -8.15 -7.00
CA ASN A 404 -1.29 -7.17 -5.91
C ASN A 404 -1.10 -7.91 -4.58
N ASP A 405 -0.45 -7.26 -3.61
CA ASP A 405 -0.38 -7.79 -2.25
C ASP A 405 -1.80 -8.06 -1.73
N THR A 406 -2.03 -9.31 -1.31
CA THR A 406 -3.38 -9.80 -1.03
C THR A 406 -3.49 -10.33 0.39
N ALA A 407 -4.51 -9.87 1.11
CA ALA A 407 -4.97 -10.48 2.34
C ALA A 407 -6.19 -11.37 2.05
N VAL A 408 -6.13 -12.64 2.43
CA VAL A 408 -7.26 -13.57 2.27
C VAL A 408 -7.65 -14.23 3.57
N CYS A 409 -8.95 -14.51 3.68
CA CYS A 409 -9.54 -15.30 4.75
C CYS A 409 -9.55 -16.75 4.34
N ASN A 410 -8.85 -17.57 5.12
CA ASN A 410 -8.57 -18.98 4.81
C ASN A 410 -7.59 -19.13 3.64
N GLY A 411 -6.68 -20.09 3.77
CA GLY A 411 -5.89 -20.60 2.66
C GLY A 411 -6.56 -21.81 2.00
N PRO A 412 -6.02 -22.30 0.89
CA PRO A 412 -4.88 -21.75 0.17
C PRO A 412 -5.26 -20.60 -0.78
N LEU A 413 -4.30 -19.69 -1.03
CA LEU A 413 -4.35 -18.72 -2.12
C LEU A 413 -3.53 -19.27 -3.30
N GLU A 414 -4.11 -19.29 -4.50
CA GLU A 414 -3.35 -19.60 -5.71
C GLU A 414 -2.59 -18.34 -6.18
N LEU A 415 -1.27 -18.43 -6.24
CA LEU A 415 -0.41 -17.44 -6.89
C LEU A 415 -0.07 -17.92 -8.30
N ARG A 416 -0.23 -17.06 -9.31
CA ARG A 416 -0.01 -17.42 -10.71
C ARG A 416 0.93 -16.45 -11.41
N ALA A 417 2.02 -16.98 -11.94
CA ALA A 417 2.98 -16.23 -12.74
C ALA A 417 2.50 -16.06 -14.21
N PRO A 418 2.94 -15.00 -14.92
CA PRO A 418 2.69 -14.83 -16.35
C PRO A 418 3.14 -16.01 -17.21
N THR A 419 2.48 -16.21 -18.35
CA THR A 419 2.83 -17.27 -19.30
C THR A 419 3.73 -16.70 -20.39
N TYR A 420 4.89 -17.31 -20.61
CA TYR A 420 5.73 -17.03 -21.77
C TYR A 420 6.09 -18.32 -22.50
N ALA A 421 6.37 -18.23 -23.79
CA ALA A 421 6.91 -19.35 -24.56
C ALA A 421 8.29 -19.74 -24.02
N ASP A 422 8.51 -21.04 -23.83
CA ASP A 422 9.77 -21.65 -23.36
C ASP A 422 10.30 -21.07 -22.03
N ALA A 423 9.37 -20.77 -21.12
CA ALA A 423 9.66 -20.33 -19.77
C ALA A 423 9.79 -21.48 -18.77
N SER A 424 10.74 -21.37 -17.85
CA SER A 424 10.84 -22.18 -16.64
C SER A 424 10.65 -21.32 -15.39
N TYR A 425 9.96 -21.84 -14.39
CA TYR A 425 9.60 -21.13 -13.16
C TYR A 425 10.40 -21.66 -11.97
N MET A 426 10.69 -20.78 -11.01
CA MET A 426 11.28 -21.16 -9.72
C MET A 426 10.72 -20.25 -8.62
N TRP A 427 9.90 -20.79 -7.74
CA TRP A 427 9.30 -20.08 -6.62
C TRP A 427 10.22 -20.08 -5.39
N SER A 428 10.06 -19.10 -4.50
CA SER A 428 10.74 -19.05 -3.20
C SER A 428 10.39 -20.23 -2.29
N THR A 429 9.32 -20.95 -2.59
CA THR A 429 8.93 -22.22 -1.96
C THR A 429 9.73 -23.42 -2.46
N GLY A 430 10.48 -23.27 -3.56
CA GLY A 430 11.18 -24.35 -4.27
C GLY A 430 10.36 -25.02 -5.38
N GLU A 431 9.08 -24.66 -5.53
CA GLU A 431 8.21 -25.16 -6.60
C GLU A 431 8.62 -24.60 -7.98
N THR A 432 8.34 -25.34 -9.05
CA THR A 432 8.76 -24.99 -10.43
C THR A 432 7.61 -24.89 -11.43
N THR A 433 6.38 -24.91 -10.95
CA THR A 433 5.15 -24.77 -11.73
C THR A 433 4.82 -23.31 -12.00
N GLN A 434 3.96 -23.04 -12.99
CA GLN A 434 3.49 -21.68 -13.28
C GLN A 434 2.70 -21.07 -12.12
N SER A 435 1.94 -21.88 -11.39
CA SER A 435 1.19 -21.46 -10.20
C SER A 435 1.53 -22.33 -9.00
N ILE A 436 1.37 -21.74 -7.81
CA ILE A 436 1.53 -22.40 -6.51
C ILE A 436 0.33 -22.08 -5.62
N ASN A 437 0.00 -23.00 -4.73
CA ASN A 437 -0.97 -22.76 -3.66
C ASN A 437 -0.22 -22.47 -2.36
N VAL A 438 -0.44 -21.29 -1.79
CA VAL A 438 0.23 -20.86 -0.56
C VAL A 438 -0.75 -20.88 0.61
N THR A 439 -0.29 -21.37 1.76
CA THR A 439 -1.11 -21.52 2.98
C THR A 439 -0.60 -20.67 4.14
N GLU A 440 0.55 -20.03 4.00
CA GLU A 440 1.18 -19.22 5.03
C GLU A 440 1.28 -17.75 4.59
N SER A 441 1.23 -16.84 5.55
CA SER A 441 1.54 -15.43 5.29
C SER A 441 3.03 -15.26 5.05
N GLY A 442 3.39 -14.43 4.07
CA GLY A 442 4.78 -14.16 3.74
C GLY A 442 4.94 -13.44 2.41
N THR A 443 6.19 -13.13 2.09
CA THR A 443 6.55 -12.62 0.78
C THR A 443 6.94 -13.79 -0.12
N TYR A 444 6.20 -13.97 -1.20
CA TYR A 444 6.48 -14.97 -2.22
C TYR A 444 7.19 -14.32 -3.40
N ARG A 445 8.19 -15.03 -3.94
CA ARG A 445 8.96 -14.59 -5.10
C ARG A 445 8.93 -15.69 -6.16
N VAL A 446 8.75 -15.34 -7.42
CA VAL A 446 8.96 -16.24 -8.56
C VAL A 446 10.08 -15.71 -9.44
N GLN A 447 10.91 -16.61 -9.95
CA GLN A 447 11.85 -16.34 -11.02
C GLN A 447 11.36 -17.05 -12.28
N ILE A 448 11.36 -16.35 -13.41
CA ILE A 448 10.95 -16.88 -14.70
C ILE A 448 12.11 -16.74 -15.67
N PHE A 449 12.66 -17.87 -16.10
CA PHE A 449 13.71 -17.88 -17.12
C PHE A 449 13.10 -18.20 -18.49
N ASN A 450 13.30 -17.31 -19.46
CA ASN A 450 12.92 -17.53 -20.84
C ASN A 450 14.14 -17.99 -21.64
N SER A 451 14.13 -19.23 -22.12
CA SER A 451 15.28 -19.80 -22.82
C SER A 451 15.50 -19.26 -24.23
N LEU A 452 14.48 -18.67 -24.88
CA LEU A 452 14.63 -18.03 -26.19
C LEU A 452 15.35 -16.69 -26.08
N THR A 453 14.99 -15.89 -25.09
CA THR A 453 15.56 -14.55 -24.89
C THR A 453 16.77 -14.57 -23.97
N GLN A 454 17.05 -15.70 -23.31
CA GLN A 454 18.06 -15.85 -22.26
C GLN A 454 17.86 -14.83 -21.12
N ARG A 455 16.60 -14.42 -20.87
CA ARG A 455 16.24 -13.45 -19.84
C ARG A 455 15.64 -14.11 -18.62
N LEU A 456 15.85 -13.46 -17.48
CA LEU A 456 15.36 -13.90 -16.18
C LEU A 456 14.55 -12.80 -15.53
N GLU A 457 13.26 -12.99 -15.38
CA GLU A 457 12.32 -12.04 -14.78
C GLU A 457 11.98 -12.46 -13.34
N ILE A 458 11.66 -11.48 -12.49
CA ILE A 458 11.31 -11.72 -11.10
C ILE A 458 9.95 -11.09 -10.80
N GLY A 459 9.09 -11.82 -10.12
CA GLY A 459 7.86 -11.30 -9.51
C GLY A 459 7.90 -11.48 -8.00
N ILE A 460 7.38 -10.49 -7.27
CA ILE A 460 7.27 -10.52 -5.81
C ILE A 460 5.82 -10.18 -5.43
N ILE A 461 5.28 -10.88 -4.43
CA ILE A 461 3.96 -10.61 -3.86
C ILE A 461 3.96 -10.84 -2.35
N GLY A 462 3.39 -9.90 -1.61
CA GLY A 462 3.05 -10.04 -0.20
C GLY A 462 1.70 -10.74 -0.02
N VAL A 463 1.67 -11.80 0.77
CA VAL A 463 0.46 -12.56 1.08
C VAL A 463 0.21 -12.54 2.58
N SER A 464 -1.02 -12.20 2.98
CA SER A 464 -1.49 -12.26 4.36
C SER A 464 -2.66 -13.24 4.45
N ILE A 465 -2.39 -14.48 4.87
CA ILE A 465 -3.42 -15.47 5.16
C ILE A 465 -3.81 -15.35 6.63
N VAL A 466 -5.04 -14.88 6.85
CA VAL A 466 -5.61 -14.80 8.19
C VAL A 466 -6.33 -16.12 8.50
N PRO A 467 -6.04 -16.78 9.64
CA PRO A 467 -6.77 -17.97 10.07
C PRO A 467 -8.27 -17.70 10.19
N PRO A 468 -9.14 -18.71 10.00
CA PRO A 468 -10.56 -18.56 10.24
C PRO A 468 -10.79 -18.00 11.64
N ILE A 469 -11.54 -16.91 11.72
CA ILE A 469 -12.05 -16.42 12.99
C ILE A 469 -13.45 -17.02 13.20
N THR A 470 -13.72 -17.43 14.42
CA THR A 470 -15.04 -17.82 14.87
C THR A 470 -15.30 -17.07 16.16
N VAL A 471 -16.29 -16.19 16.13
CA VAL A 471 -16.76 -15.45 17.30
C VAL A 471 -17.86 -16.29 17.92
N ASP A 472 -17.75 -16.52 19.23
CA ASP A 472 -18.74 -17.26 20.02
C ASP A 472 -18.86 -16.58 21.38
N LEU A 473 -19.95 -15.88 21.59
CA LEU A 473 -20.35 -15.24 22.85
C LEU A 473 -20.92 -16.26 23.84
N GLY A 474 -21.11 -17.52 23.41
CA GLY A 474 -21.73 -18.59 24.17
C GLY A 474 -23.25 -18.64 24.02
N PRO A 475 -23.91 -19.62 24.66
CA PRO A 475 -25.36 -19.74 24.65
C PRO A 475 -26.02 -18.57 25.38
N ASP A 476 -27.31 -18.32 25.10
CA ASP A 476 -28.14 -17.37 25.84
C ASP A 476 -28.03 -17.56 27.37
N ILE A 477 -27.90 -16.44 28.09
CA ILE A 477 -27.68 -16.45 29.54
C ILE A 477 -28.88 -15.84 30.25
N SER A 478 -29.35 -16.58 31.24
CA SER A 478 -30.31 -16.11 32.24
C SER A 478 -29.70 -16.27 33.62
N ASN A 479 -29.00 -15.26 34.11
CA ASN A 479 -28.43 -15.21 35.45
C ASN A 479 -28.90 -13.98 36.22
N CYS A 480 -28.85 -14.05 37.54
CA CYS A 480 -29.44 -13.05 38.42
C CYS A 480 -28.41 -11.97 38.81
N ASP A 481 -27.37 -11.81 38.00
CA ASP A 481 -26.29 -10.88 38.25
C ASP A 481 -26.71 -9.47 37.79
N LYS A 482 -26.19 -8.44 38.48
CA LYS A 482 -26.46 -7.04 38.12
C LYS A 482 -25.76 -6.61 36.83
N THR A 483 -24.66 -7.29 36.50
CA THR A 483 -23.82 -6.99 35.34
C THR A 483 -23.26 -8.29 34.77
N TYR A 484 -23.03 -8.31 33.46
CA TYR A 484 -22.37 -9.40 32.77
C TYR A 484 -21.24 -8.85 31.88
N VAL A 485 -20.13 -9.57 31.81
CA VAL A 485 -19.00 -9.22 30.94
C VAL A 485 -19.09 -10.08 29.68
N LEU A 486 -19.33 -9.43 28.55
CA LEU A 486 -19.28 -10.06 27.23
C LEU A 486 -17.86 -9.91 26.68
N SER A 487 -17.26 -11.01 26.22
CA SER A 487 -15.92 -11.04 25.65
C SER A 487 -15.96 -11.67 24.28
N ALA A 488 -15.42 -10.99 23.27
CA ALA A 488 -15.38 -11.51 21.91
C ALA A 488 -14.19 -12.47 21.69
N GLY A 489 -13.24 -12.57 22.62
CA GLY A 489 -12.17 -13.58 22.65
C GLY A 489 -11.06 -13.46 21.58
N ILE A 490 -11.25 -12.69 20.50
CA ILE A 490 -10.29 -12.65 19.36
C ILE A 490 -9.21 -11.58 19.53
N LYS A 491 -8.09 -11.93 20.18
CA LYS A 491 -6.94 -11.02 20.36
C LYS A 491 -6.48 -10.36 19.04
N GLY A 492 -6.28 -9.03 19.10
CA GLY A 492 -5.75 -8.22 18.00
C GLY A 492 -6.75 -7.88 16.90
N ALA A 493 -8.04 -8.20 17.07
CA ALA A 493 -9.10 -7.80 16.14
C ALA A 493 -9.65 -6.40 16.44
N LYS A 494 -10.43 -5.87 15.50
CA LYS A 494 -11.32 -4.72 15.67
C LYS A 494 -12.71 -5.23 16.03
N TYR A 495 -13.40 -4.53 16.92
CA TYR A 495 -14.72 -4.92 17.43
C TYR A 495 -15.73 -3.81 17.15
N LEU A 496 -16.98 -4.20 16.92
CA LEU A 496 -18.11 -3.29 16.91
C LEU A 496 -19.28 -4.00 17.60
N TRP A 497 -19.58 -3.58 18.82
CA TRP A 497 -20.71 -4.06 19.60
C TRP A 497 -22.01 -3.37 19.18
N SER A 498 -23.16 -4.02 19.37
CA SER A 498 -24.49 -3.42 19.12
C SER A 498 -24.76 -2.15 19.94
N THR A 499 -23.98 -1.94 21.01
CA THR A 499 -24.01 -0.76 21.87
C THR A 499 -23.17 0.41 21.33
N GLY A 500 -22.30 0.16 20.34
CA GLY A 500 -21.42 1.15 19.70
C GLY A 500 -19.95 1.11 20.17
N GLU A 501 -19.65 0.37 21.23
CA GLU A 501 -18.30 0.17 21.76
C GLU A 501 -17.41 -0.63 20.80
N ILE A 502 -16.09 -0.41 20.93
CA ILE A 502 -15.04 -1.00 20.07
C ILE A 502 -13.96 -1.77 20.86
N THR A 503 -14.22 -2.07 22.13
CA THR A 503 -13.31 -2.80 23.02
C THR A 503 -13.45 -4.32 22.85
N SER A 504 -12.43 -5.11 23.23
CA SER A 504 -12.50 -6.58 23.18
C SER A 504 -13.55 -7.19 24.10
N GLU A 505 -13.92 -6.44 25.14
CA GLU A 505 -14.91 -6.82 26.14
C GLU A 505 -15.80 -5.61 26.45
N ILE A 506 -17.06 -5.89 26.79
CA ILE A 506 -17.99 -4.89 27.33
C ILE A 506 -18.64 -5.43 28.60
N THR A 507 -18.96 -4.52 29.53
CA THR A 507 -19.76 -4.84 30.72
C THR A 507 -21.15 -4.26 30.54
N VAL A 508 -22.16 -5.12 30.54
CA VAL A 508 -23.56 -4.74 30.33
C VAL A 508 -24.37 -4.97 31.61
N GLY A 509 -25.29 -4.05 31.91
CA GLY A 509 -26.11 -4.08 33.13
C GLY A 509 -27.62 -4.06 32.86
N LYS A 510 -28.04 -4.35 31.62
CA LYS A 510 -29.45 -4.41 31.22
C LYS A 510 -29.68 -5.70 30.44
N SER A 511 -30.87 -6.28 30.61
CA SER A 511 -31.31 -7.40 29.78
C SER A 511 -31.55 -6.95 28.35
N GLY A 512 -31.28 -7.81 27.37
CA GLY A 512 -31.43 -7.53 25.94
C GLY A 512 -30.57 -8.44 25.08
N ASN A 513 -30.74 -8.32 23.75
CA ASN A 513 -29.86 -8.99 22.79
C ASN A 513 -28.62 -8.14 22.51
N TYR A 514 -27.45 -8.73 22.63
CA TYR A 514 -26.16 -8.11 22.36
C TYR A 514 -25.48 -8.85 21.22
N SER A 515 -24.94 -8.12 20.25
CA SER A 515 -24.17 -8.71 19.15
C SER A 515 -22.83 -8.04 19.02
N VAL A 516 -21.83 -8.78 18.56
CA VAL A 516 -20.52 -8.23 18.19
C VAL A 516 -20.17 -8.59 16.77
N LYS A 517 -19.66 -7.62 16.01
CA LYS A 517 -18.96 -7.85 14.75
C LYS A 517 -17.47 -7.74 15.00
N VAL A 518 -16.72 -8.77 14.64
CA VAL A 518 -15.27 -8.82 14.80
C VAL A 518 -14.61 -8.82 13.42
N ASP A 519 -13.61 -7.97 13.22
CA ASP A 519 -12.79 -7.91 12.02
C ASP A 519 -11.32 -8.14 12.40
N LYS A 520 -10.73 -9.22 11.88
CA LYS A 520 -9.30 -9.47 11.99
C LYS A 520 -8.69 -9.49 10.59
N GLY A 521 -7.99 -8.42 10.22
CA GLY A 521 -7.24 -8.36 8.97
C GLY A 521 -8.11 -8.55 7.71
N GLY A 522 -9.37 -8.09 7.75
CA GLY A 522 -10.34 -8.24 6.66
C GLY A 522 -11.29 -9.43 6.80
N CYS A 523 -11.00 -10.36 7.73
CA CYS A 523 -11.90 -11.47 8.02
C CYS A 523 -12.91 -11.07 9.06
N VAL A 524 -14.19 -11.16 8.69
CA VAL A 524 -15.30 -10.69 9.48
C VAL A 524 -16.16 -11.85 9.92
N ASP A 525 -16.46 -11.88 11.21
CA ASP A 525 -17.44 -12.80 11.78
C ASP A 525 -18.31 -12.06 12.81
N LYS A 526 -19.48 -12.62 13.12
CA LYS A 526 -20.44 -12.03 14.05
C LYS A 526 -21.10 -13.11 14.90
N ASP A 527 -21.45 -12.71 16.11
CA ASP A 527 -22.28 -13.53 16.97
C ASP A 527 -23.20 -12.66 17.84
N ASP A 528 -24.29 -13.25 18.33
CA ASP A 528 -25.25 -12.61 19.20
C ASP A 528 -25.67 -13.49 20.38
N ILE A 529 -26.02 -12.84 21.49
CA ILE A 529 -26.39 -13.46 22.74
C ILE A 529 -27.52 -12.68 23.41
N ASN A 530 -28.57 -13.40 23.81
CA ASN A 530 -29.64 -12.84 24.59
C ASN A 530 -29.33 -12.96 26.09
N LEU A 531 -29.27 -11.82 26.78
CA LEU A 531 -29.01 -11.74 28.21
C LEU A 531 -30.29 -11.38 28.98
N VAL A 532 -30.59 -12.19 30.00
CA VAL A 532 -31.56 -11.86 31.05
C VAL A 532 -30.79 -11.68 32.35
N LEU A 533 -30.58 -10.42 32.75
CA LEU A 533 -29.90 -10.01 33.98
C LEU A 533 -30.90 -9.62 35.07
N ALA A 534 -30.43 -9.51 36.31
CA ALA A 534 -31.24 -8.98 37.39
C ALA A 534 -31.59 -7.51 37.14
N GLY A 535 -32.85 -7.29 36.78
CA GLY A 535 -33.45 -5.96 36.83
C GLY A 535 -33.49 -5.48 38.28
N LYS A 536 -33.47 -4.15 38.47
CA LYS A 536 -33.76 -3.55 39.77
C LYS A 536 -35.22 -3.84 40.12
N THR A 537 -35.49 -5.01 40.70
CA THR A 537 -36.84 -5.39 41.13
C THR A 537 -37.26 -4.43 42.24
N THR A 538 -38.05 -3.42 41.86
CA THR A 538 -38.59 -2.46 42.82
C THR A 538 -40.09 -2.49 42.73
N VAL A 539 -40.69 -3.44 43.43
CA VAL A 539 -42.13 -3.43 43.75
C VAL A 539 -42.30 -2.49 44.94
N PHE A 540 -42.66 -1.23 44.67
CA PHE A 540 -42.99 -0.24 45.70
C PHE A 540 -44.46 -0.29 46.11
N THR A 541 -44.67 0.14 47.35
CA THR A 541 -45.95 0.39 48.03
C THR A 541 -46.55 1.75 47.56
N PRO A 542 -47.77 2.13 47.97
CA PRO A 542 -48.35 3.42 47.60
C PRO A 542 -47.42 4.60 47.93
N LEU A 543 -47.34 5.62 47.06
CA LEU A 543 -46.43 6.78 47.18
C LEU A 543 -46.63 7.64 48.45
N ARG A 544 -47.77 7.51 49.14
CA ARG A 544 -48.11 8.15 50.43
C ARG A 544 -49.14 7.30 51.19
N ASP A 545 -49.16 7.38 52.51
CA ASP A 545 -50.13 6.70 53.39
C ASP A 545 -51.59 7.19 53.22
N SER A 546 -51.84 8.16 52.32
CA SER A 546 -53.14 8.74 52.08
C SER A 546 -53.29 9.25 50.63
N VAL A 547 -54.33 8.82 49.91
CA VAL A 547 -54.58 9.18 48.51
C VAL A 547 -56.00 9.74 48.32
N ALA A 548 -56.16 10.80 47.52
CA ALA A 548 -57.43 11.48 47.28
C ALA A 548 -58.31 10.77 46.24
N TYR A 549 -59.63 10.70 46.51
CA TYR A 549 -60.66 9.91 45.82
C TYR A 549 -61.32 10.66 44.63
N LYS A 550 -60.79 11.81 44.16
CA LYS A 550 -61.37 12.49 42.99
C LYS A 550 -60.38 13.40 42.25
N GLY A 551 -60.38 13.30 40.92
CA GLY A 551 -59.88 14.34 40.01
C GLY A 551 -58.37 14.42 39.79
N PHE A 552 -57.56 13.59 40.45
CA PHE A 552 -56.12 13.52 40.20
C PHE A 552 -55.71 12.08 39.89
N ASN A 553 -54.91 11.88 38.84
CA ASN A 553 -54.28 10.60 38.45
C ASN A 553 -53.21 10.12 39.46
N ASN A 554 -53.45 10.26 40.77
CA ASN A 554 -52.46 10.01 41.82
C ASN A 554 -52.67 8.71 42.61
N THR A 555 -53.59 7.84 42.22
CA THR A 555 -53.70 6.44 42.73
C THR A 555 -52.87 5.45 41.91
N THR A 556 -51.78 5.89 41.28
CA THR A 556 -50.98 5.03 40.42
C THR A 556 -50.00 4.21 41.27
N PHE A 557 -50.22 2.91 41.36
CA PHE A 557 -49.14 1.97 41.68
C PHE A 557 -48.20 1.99 40.48
N TYR A 558 -46.96 2.48 40.62
CA TYR A 558 -45.98 2.40 39.53
C TYR A 558 -45.28 1.04 39.60
N TYR A 559 -45.25 0.35 38.46
CA TYR A 559 -44.54 -0.92 38.31
C TYR A 559 -43.38 -0.74 37.32
N SER A 560 -42.22 -1.29 37.67
CA SER A 560 -41.11 -1.46 36.73
C SER A 560 -40.43 -2.79 37.04
N VAL A 561 -40.70 -3.83 36.25
CA VAL A 561 -40.04 -5.12 36.43
C VAL A 561 -39.95 -5.92 35.13
N THR A 562 -38.75 -6.43 34.85
CA THR A 562 -38.39 -7.21 33.65
C THR A 562 -38.23 -8.72 33.94
N ASP A 563 -38.51 -9.17 35.17
CA ASP A 563 -38.22 -10.54 35.65
C ASP A 563 -39.24 -11.13 36.64
N VAL A 564 -40.40 -10.49 36.85
CA VAL A 564 -41.50 -11.04 37.67
C VAL A 564 -42.21 -12.17 36.93
N VAL A 565 -42.33 -13.34 37.56
CA VAL A 565 -42.99 -14.53 36.98
C VAL A 565 -44.43 -14.61 37.44
N ASN A 566 -44.69 -14.42 38.73
CA ASN A 566 -46.03 -14.39 39.30
C ASN A 566 -46.20 -13.08 40.06
N TYR A 567 -47.35 -12.45 39.87
CA TYR A 567 -47.76 -11.23 40.56
C TYR A 567 -49.21 -11.38 40.99
N ARG A 568 -49.53 -10.86 42.18
CA ARG A 568 -50.90 -10.77 42.66
C ARG A 568 -51.04 -9.62 43.65
N LEU A 569 -51.85 -8.63 43.28
CA LEU A 569 -52.31 -7.54 44.14
C LEU A 569 -53.70 -7.84 44.66
N GLN A 570 -53.94 -7.60 45.94
CA GLN A 570 -55.23 -7.70 46.58
C GLN A 570 -55.50 -6.49 47.46
N ILE A 571 -56.72 -5.97 47.40
CA ILE A 571 -57.19 -4.86 48.24
C ILE A 571 -58.40 -5.32 49.07
N PHE A 572 -58.34 -5.13 50.38
CA PHE A 572 -59.38 -5.49 51.33
C PHE A 572 -59.92 -4.24 52.04
N ASN A 573 -61.22 -4.21 52.34
CA ASN A 573 -61.77 -3.19 53.22
C ASN A 573 -61.43 -3.47 54.70
N LYS A 574 -61.75 -2.53 55.60
CA LYS A 574 -61.56 -2.67 57.07
C LYS A 574 -62.19 -3.93 57.69
N GLY A 575 -63.23 -4.48 57.08
CA GLY A 575 -63.87 -5.74 57.49
C GLY A 575 -63.24 -7.00 56.89
N GLY A 576 -62.09 -6.90 56.21
CA GLY A 576 -61.37 -8.04 55.63
C GLY A 576 -61.96 -8.57 54.31
N LYS A 577 -62.97 -7.91 53.73
CA LYS A 577 -63.60 -8.35 52.46
C LYS A 577 -62.80 -7.82 51.27
N LEU A 578 -62.43 -8.71 50.35
CA LEU A 578 -61.74 -8.40 49.10
C LEU A 578 -62.58 -7.43 48.24
N LYS A 579 -61.94 -6.40 47.72
CA LYS A 579 -62.52 -5.33 46.89
C LYS A 579 -61.91 -5.25 45.50
N TYR A 580 -60.64 -5.63 45.36
CA TYR A 580 -59.94 -5.64 44.09
C TYR A 580 -58.85 -6.72 44.12
N GLU A 581 -58.61 -7.32 42.96
CA GLU A 581 -57.53 -8.28 42.73
C GLU A 581 -57.02 -8.12 41.30
N SER A 582 -55.71 -8.20 41.10
CA SER A 582 -55.07 -8.27 39.78
C SER A 582 -53.85 -9.17 39.84
N ASN A 583 -53.70 -10.03 38.82
CA ASN A 583 -52.46 -10.76 38.58
C ASN A 583 -51.60 -10.12 37.47
N ASP A 584 -52.10 -9.05 36.86
CA ASP A 584 -51.40 -8.30 35.84
C ASP A 584 -50.60 -7.18 36.51
N VAL A 585 -49.27 -7.29 36.43
CA VAL A 585 -48.32 -6.32 36.97
C VAL A 585 -48.30 -5.01 36.18
N THR A 586 -48.91 -4.96 34.99
CA THR A 586 -48.99 -3.75 34.16
C THR A 586 -50.22 -2.89 34.45
N LEU A 587 -51.20 -3.42 35.20
CA LEU A 587 -52.46 -2.72 35.49
C LEU A 587 -52.37 -1.88 36.76
N ASN A 588 -52.50 -0.56 36.58
CA ASN A 588 -52.60 0.38 37.70
C ASN A 588 -53.99 0.35 38.31
N TRP A 589 -54.10 0.12 39.62
CA TRP A 589 -55.39 0.14 40.31
C TRP A 589 -55.88 1.56 40.60
N THR A 590 -57.02 1.94 40.03
CA THR A 590 -57.58 3.30 40.11
C THR A 590 -58.67 3.48 41.18
N ALA A 591 -58.58 2.77 42.32
CA ALA A 591 -59.60 2.77 43.37
C ALA A 591 -61.00 2.28 42.91
N THR A 592 -61.02 1.35 41.95
CA THR A 592 -62.23 0.73 41.40
C THR A 592 -62.30 -0.76 41.75
N THR A 593 -63.51 -1.30 41.81
CA THR A 593 -63.75 -2.74 41.87
C THR A 593 -63.44 -3.38 40.51
N PRO A 594 -63.28 -4.72 40.41
CA PRO A 594 -63.11 -5.42 39.14
C PRO A 594 -64.20 -5.15 38.09
N LYS A 595 -65.40 -4.70 38.52
CA LYS A 595 -66.52 -4.31 37.65
C LYS A 595 -66.53 -2.82 37.30
N GLY A 596 -65.43 -2.10 37.51
CA GLY A 596 -65.29 -0.67 37.23
C GLY A 596 -66.04 0.27 38.18
N ARG A 597 -66.70 -0.24 39.24
CA ARG A 597 -67.40 0.60 40.21
C ARG A 597 -66.43 1.18 41.23
N GLU A 598 -66.56 2.46 41.54
CA GLU A 598 -65.69 3.13 42.52
C GLU A 598 -65.79 2.54 43.94
N ILE A 599 -64.66 2.52 44.65
CA ILE A 599 -64.54 2.07 46.04
C ILE A 599 -64.57 3.30 46.96
N LYS A 600 -65.54 3.35 47.89
CA LYS A 600 -65.77 4.50 48.78
C LYS A 600 -64.55 4.86 49.64
N LYS A 601 -64.48 6.12 50.10
CA LYS A 601 -63.48 6.59 51.09
C LYS A 601 -63.38 5.68 52.33
N GLY A 602 -62.18 5.53 52.88
CA GLY A 602 -61.91 4.70 54.05
C GLY A 602 -60.52 4.07 54.03
N GLU A 603 -60.20 3.32 55.07
CA GLU A 603 -58.96 2.55 55.19
C GLU A 603 -59.10 1.19 54.50
N TYR A 604 -58.11 0.85 53.69
CA TYR A 604 -58.01 -0.41 52.95
C TYR A 604 -56.68 -1.07 53.23
N LYS A 605 -56.70 -2.39 53.42
CA LYS A 605 -55.47 -3.18 53.51
C LYS A 605 -55.10 -3.62 52.10
N TRP A 606 -53.87 -3.39 51.68
CA TRP A 606 -53.33 -3.93 50.43
C TRP A 606 -52.34 -5.04 50.73
N VAL A 607 -52.31 -6.06 49.89
CA VAL A 607 -51.36 -7.19 49.92
C VAL A 607 -50.86 -7.41 48.50
N VAL A 608 -49.55 -7.44 48.32
CA VAL A 608 -48.91 -7.83 47.06
C VAL A 608 -48.03 -9.05 47.33
N THR A 609 -48.28 -10.12 46.58
CA THR A 609 -47.44 -11.31 46.53
C THR A 609 -46.85 -11.41 45.13
N TYR A 610 -45.54 -11.60 45.04
CA TYR A 610 -44.86 -11.80 43.77
C TYR A 610 -43.63 -12.68 43.91
N ASN A 611 -43.21 -13.31 42.84
CA ASN A 611 -41.90 -13.93 42.73
C ASN A 611 -41.21 -13.50 41.43
N SER A 612 -39.89 -13.51 41.45
CA SER A 612 -39.08 -13.21 40.26
C SER A 612 -38.13 -14.36 39.96
N LYS A 613 -37.77 -14.51 38.68
CA LYS A 613 -36.73 -15.46 38.27
C LYS A 613 -35.42 -15.18 39.00
N CYS A 614 -35.16 -13.91 39.33
CA CYS A 614 -33.94 -13.47 39.96
C CYS A 614 -33.88 -13.62 41.49
N ALA A 615 -34.97 -14.09 42.13
CA ALA A 615 -35.06 -14.31 43.58
C ALA A 615 -35.37 -15.79 43.92
N ASN A 616 -34.83 -16.75 43.15
CA ASN A 616 -35.08 -18.19 43.32
C ASN A 616 -36.56 -18.59 43.28
N ASN A 617 -37.42 -17.80 42.63
CA ASN A 617 -38.88 -17.92 42.70
C ASN A 617 -39.47 -17.87 44.13
N GLU A 618 -38.73 -17.36 45.12
CA GLU A 618 -39.25 -17.18 46.47
C GLU A 618 -40.42 -16.18 46.45
N GLU A 619 -41.50 -16.53 47.15
CA GLU A 619 -42.67 -15.67 47.25
C GLU A 619 -42.39 -14.51 48.20
N ILE A 620 -42.36 -13.30 47.66
CA ILE A 620 -42.24 -12.08 48.44
C ILE A 620 -43.64 -11.52 48.69
N ARG A 621 -44.02 -11.42 49.96
CA ARG A 621 -45.28 -10.82 50.41
C ARG A 621 -45.05 -9.46 51.05
N LYS A 622 -45.66 -8.42 50.50
CA LYS A 622 -45.73 -7.07 51.09
C LYS A 622 -47.17 -6.73 51.42
N GLU A 623 -47.40 -6.02 52.51
CA GLU A 623 -48.74 -5.53 52.87
C GLU A 623 -48.66 -4.19 53.59
N GLY A 624 -49.76 -3.46 53.59
CA GLY A 624 -49.87 -2.18 54.29
C GLY A 624 -51.29 -1.66 54.30
N ILE A 625 -51.46 -0.47 54.87
CA ILE A 625 -52.73 0.25 54.89
C ILE A 625 -52.69 1.40 53.89
N LEU A 626 -53.78 1.60 53.18
CA LEU A 626 -54.03 2.69 52.26
C LEU A 626 -55.29 3.43 52.71
N THR A 627 -55.17 4.73 52.95
CA THR A 627 -56.33 5.56 53.27
C THR A 627 -56.83 6.28 52.02
N LEU A 628 -58.05 5.96 51.59
CA LEU A 628 -58.76 6.72 50.54
C LEU A 628 -59.52 7.87 51.18
N MET A 629 -59.15 9.11 50.86
CA MET A 629 -59.77 10.34 51.39
C MET A 629 -60.54 11.08 50.30
N GLU A 630 -61.54 11.89 50.66
CA GLU A 630 -62.15 12.81 49.68
C GLU A 630 -61.14 13.88 49.27
N ALA A 631 -61.05 14.18 47.97
CA ALA A 631 -60.30 15.33 47.50
C ALA A 631 -60.92 16.60 48.08
N LYS A 632 -60.15 17.40 48.83
CA LYS A 632 -60.58 18.74 49.22
C LYS A 632 -60.76 19.55 47.93
N SER A 633 -61.97 20.03 47.68
CA SER A 633 -62.22 21.04 46.66
C SER A 633 -61.41 22.29 47.00
N GLY A 634 -60.35 22.58 46.24
CA GLY A 634 -59.69 23.89 46.29
C GLY A 634 -58.17 23.97 46.30
N VAL A 635 -57.41 23.06 45.67
CA VAL A 635 -56.00 23.34 45.34
C VAL A 635 -55.71 22.93 43.90
N THR A 636 -55.79 23.92 43.01
CA THR A 636 -55.11 23.91 41.71
C THR A 636 -53.65 24.30 41.94
N HIS A 637 -52.71 23.42 41.59
CA HIS A 637 -51.39 23.78 41.09
C HIS A 637 -50.87 22.67 40.19
#